data_AF-A0A2T5GAN2-F1
#
_entry.id   AF-A0A2T5GAN2-F1
#
_cell.length_a   1.000
_cell.length_b   1.000
_cell.length_c   1.000
_cell.angle_alpha   90.00
_cell.angle_beta   90.00
_cell.angle_gamma   90.00
#
_symmetry.space_group_name_H-M   'P 1'
#
loop_
_entity.id
_entity.type
_entity.pdbx_description
1 polymer ?
#
loop_
_entity_poly.entity_id
_entity_poly.type
_entity_poly.pdbx_seq_one_letter_code
_entity_poly.pdbx_strand_id
1 'polypeptide(L)'
;MFERHLRKPETGLRYVGMHTVGRPKEPAPGFSLVEVLVALGLVALLAVVGFELLAGAARLTALREEREGAYRLARAIGDMYRHLPAQETSREAQNFVATGCGGSPEFSPLPAARKDEFPGELLGTYVPCIRYVPTSEGYTLLVVRVHGLHTEAEERVFLPAASPGVGTR
;
A
#
# COMPACT_ATOMS: atom_id res chain seq x y z
N MET A 1 28.52 -19.30 -83.49
CA MET A 1 30.00 -19.28 -83.36
C MET A 1 30.27 -19.63 -81.91
N PHE A 2 30.66 -20.80 -81.44
CA PHE A 2 31.25 -22.07 -81.93
C PHE A 2 30.41 -23.22 -81.31
N GLU A 3 30.09 -24.34 -81.97
CA GLU A 3 30.95 -25.54 -82.17
C GLU A 3 31.61 -26.05 -80.88
N ARG A 4 31.71 -27.33 -80.55
CA ARG A 4 31.31 -28.64 -81.09
C ARG A 4 31.63 -29.64 -79.96
N HIS A 5 30.91 -30.75 -79.96
CA HIS A 5 31.32 -32.10 -79.53
C HIS A 5 32.03 -32.31 -78.18
N LEU A 6 31.47 -33.22 -77.38
CA LEU A 6 32.08 -34.54 -77.16
C LEU A 6 31.05 -35.57 -76.70
N ARG A 7 31.18 -36.77 -77.28
CA ARG A 7 30.33 -37.95 -77.13
C ARG A 7 30.89 -38.86 -76.03
N LYS A 8 29.97 -39.50 -75.28
CA LYS A 8 30.05 -40.83 -74.61
C LYS A 8 31.07 -40.98 -73.44
N PRO A 9 30.89 -41.93 -72.50
CA PRO A 9 30.09 -43.17 -72.59
C PRO A 9 29.06 -43.40 -71.47
N GLU A 10 28.18 -44.35 -71.76
CA GLU A 10 27.31 -45.04 -70.83
C GLU A 10 28.15 -45.72 -69.74
N THR A 11 27.87 -45.40 -68.48
CA THR A 11 28.23 -46.25 -67.35
C THR A 11 26.98 -46.47 -66.54
N GLY A 12 26.48 -47.70 -66.61
CA GLY A 12 25.35 -48.18 -65.83
C GLY A 12 25.61 -47.95 -64.35
N LEU A 13 24.93 -46.96 -63.78
CA LEU A 13 24.74 -46.86 -62.35
C LEU A 13 23.76 -47.97 -61.95
N ARG A 14 24.34 -49.09 -61.52
CA ARG A 14 23.67 -50.02 -60.61
C ARG A 14 23.05 -49.19 -59.50
N TYR A 15 21.72 -49.11 -59.47
CA TYR A 15 20.98 -48.76 -58.27
C TYR A 15 21.24 -49.86 -57.24
N VAL A 16 22.30 -49.68 -56.45
CA VAL A 16 22.39 -50.35 -55.15
C VAL A 16 21.29 -49.71 -54.33
N GLY A 17 20.18 -50.42 -54.17
CA GLY A 17 19.15 -50.09 -53.21
C GLY A 17 19.81 -50.01 -51.84
N MET A 18 20.22 -48.81 -51.45
CA MET A 18 20.43 -48.47 -50.05
C MET A 18 19.06 -48.58 -49.42
N HIS A 19 18.77 -49.76 -48.87
CA HIS A 19 17.87 -49.88 -47.76
C HIS A 19 18.34 -48.82 -46.75
N THR A 20 17.62 -47.71 -46.67
CA THR A 20 17.69 -46.84 -45.51
C THR A 20 17.22 -47.71 -44.37
N VAL A 21 18.17 -48.40 -43.73
CA VAL A 21 18.00 -49.08 -42.47
C VAL A 21 17.34 -48.04 -41.59
N GLY A 22 16.04 -48.22 -41.32
CA GLY A 22 15.29 -47.33 -40.47
C GLY A 22 16.08 -47.23 -39.18
N ARG A 23 16.66 -46.05 -38.91
CA ARG A 23 17.25 -45.81 -37.61
C ARG A 23 16.15 -46.11 -36.60
N PRO A 24 16.40 -46.94 -35.58
CA PRO A 24 15.41 -47.15 -34.54
C PRO A 24 14.99 -45.78 -34.04
N LYS A 25 13.68 -45.52 -34.07
CA LYS A 25 13.08 -44.32 -33.49
C LYS A 25 13.54 -44.30 -32.04
N GLU A 26 14.49 -43.43 -31.70
CA GLU A 26 14.94 -43.29 -30.32
C GLU A 26 13.69 -43.04 -29.48
N PRO A 27 13.43 -43.84 -28.43
CA PRO A 27 12.29 -43.60 -27.58
C PRO A 27 12.45 -42.20 -27.02
N ALA A 28 11.50 -41.31 -27.35
CA ALA A 28 11.48 -39.97 -26.77
C ALA A 28 11.52 -40.14 -25.25
N PRO A 29 12.42 -39.44 -24.53
CA PRO A 29 12.54 -39.58 -23.08
C PRO A 29 11.19 -39.17 -22.45
N GLY A 30 10.46 -40.18 -21.98
CA GLY A 30 9.20 -39.99 -21.25
C GLY A 30 9.49 -39.78 -19.78
N PHE A 31 8.75 -38.86 -19.15
CA PHE A 31 8.85 -38.67 -17.71
C PHE A 31 8.36 -39.90 -16.96
N SER A 32 9.11 -40.30 -15.94
CA SER A 32 8.66 -41.34 -15.03
C SER A 32 7.47 -40.84 -14.20
N LEU A 33 6.51 -41.71 -13.89
CA LEU A 33 5.41 -41.38 -12.98
C LEU A 33 5.93 -40.80 -11.65
N VAL A 34 7.04 -41.34 -11.14
CA VAL A 34 7.68 -40.86 -9.91
C VAL A 34 8.17 -39.43 -10.07
N GLU A 35 8.79 -39.08 -11.20
CA GLU A 35 9.26 -37.72 -11.48
C GLU A 35 8.09 -36.73 -11.50
N VAL A 36 6.97 -37.12 -12.13
CA VAL A 36 5.76 -36.29 -12.16
C VAL A 36 5.20 -36.07 -10.76
N LEU A 37 5.13 -37.11 -9.93
CA LEU A 37 4.64 -37.00 -8.55
C LEU A 37 5.54 -36.11 -7.69
N VAL A 38 6.86 -36.24 -7.83
CA VAL A 38 7.83 -35.38 -7.14
C VAL A 38 7.68 -33.92 -7.59
N ALA A 39 7.58 -33.69 -8.90
CA ALA A 39 7.37 -32.35 -9.45
C ALA A 39 6.05 -31.73 -8.96
N LEU A 40 4.96 -32.49 -8.94
CA LEU A 40 3.67 -32.04 -8.41
C LEU A 40 3.72 -31.72 -6.91
N GLY A 41 4.41 -32.55 -6.12
CA GLY A 41 4.63 -32.28 -4.71
C GLY A 41 5.41 -30.98 -4.47
N LEU A 42 6.45 -30.72 -5.25
CA LEU A 42 7.20 -29.47 -5.20
C LEU A 42 6.35 -28.26 -5.60
N VAL A 43 5.56 -28.37 -6.68
CA VAL A 43 4.66 -27.30 -7.11
C VAL A 43 3.60 -27.02 -6.05
N ALA A 44 3.01 -28.04 -5.43
CA ALA A 44 2.03 -27.86 -4.35
C ALA A 44 2.65 -27.14 -3.15
N LEU A 45 3.87 -27.53 -2.75
CA LEU A 45 4.58 -26.88 -1.66
C LEU A 45 4.91 -25.41 -1.97
N LEU A 46 5.40 -25.14 -3.19
CA LEU A 46 5.66 -23.77 -3.65
C LEU A 46 4.37 -22.93 -3.72
N ALA A 47 3.25 -23.51 -4.13
CA ALA A 47 1.97 -22.83 -4.18
C ALA A 47 1.46 -22.43 -2.78
N VAL A 48 1.60 -23.31 -1.79
CA VAL A 48 1.24 -23.00 -0.40
C VAL A 48 2.08 -21.84 0.14
N VAL A 49 3.41 -21.91 -0.02
CA VAL A 49 4.31 -20.84 0.43
C VAL A 49 4.01 -19.52 -0.30
N GLY A 50 3.79 -19.58 -1.62
CA GLY A 50 3.44 -18.40 -2.42
C GLY A 50 2.14 -17.76 -1.98
N PHE A 51 1.13 -18.56 -1.63
CA PHE A 51 -0.15 -18.06 -1.14
C PHE A 51 -0.04 -17.33 0.21
N GLU A 52 0.68 -17.91 1.17
CA GLU A 52 0.91 -17.27 2.49
C GLU A 52 1.64 -15.93 2.35
N LEU A 53 2.64 -15.86 1.47
CA LEU A 53 3.37 -14.61 1.19
C LEU A 53 2.45 -13.55 0.56
N LEU A 54 1.60 -13.94 -0.40
CA LEU A 54 0.64 -13.04 -1.02
C LEU A 54 -0.41 -12.53 -0.02
N ALA A 55 -0.95 -13.41 0.82
CA ALA A 55 -1.89 -13.03 1.87
C ALA A 55 -1.26 -12.07 2.88
N GLY A 56 0.00 -12.33 3.28
CA GLY A 56 0.78 -11.43 4.12
C GLY A 56 0.98 -10.05 3.48
N ALA A 57 1.35 -10.01 2.19
CA ALA A 57 1.55 -8.77 1.45
C ALA A 57 0.24 -7.96 1.31
N ALA A 58 -0.88 -8.63 1.03
CA ALA A 58 -2.21 -8.01 0.96
C ALA A 58 -2.61 -7.38 2.29
N ARG A 59 -2.31 -8.05 3.41
CA ARG A 59 -2.57 -7.49 4.74
C ARG A 59 -1.70 -6.27 5.05
N LEU A 60 -0.42 -6.31 4.68
CA LEU A 60 0.50 -5.19 4.88
C LEU A 60 0.13 -3.97 4.04
N THR A 61 -0.32 -4.18 2.81
CA THR A 61 -0.80 -3.10 1.94
C THR A 61 -2.08 -2.47 2.49
N ALA A 62 -3.06 -3.26 2.93
CA ALA A 62 -4.26 -2.75 3.58
C ALA A 62 -3.95 -1.91 4.84
N LEU A 63 -3.05 -2.39 5.71
CA LEU A 63 -2.62 -1.63 6.90
C LEU A 63 -1.89 -0.33 6.52
N ARG A 64 -1.12 -0.35 5.44
CA ARG A 64 -0.40 0.84 4.95
C ARG A 64 -1.38 1.88 4.41
N GLU A 65 -2.35 1.46 3.61
CA GLU A 65 -3.41 2.33 3.07
C GLU A 65 -4.24 2.93 4.20
N GLU A 66 -4.64 2.11 5.18
CA GLU A 66 -5.38 2.55 6.36
C GLU A 66 -4.61 3.62 7.13
N ARG A 67 -3.32 3.35 7.42
CA ARG A 67 -2.43 4.29 8.11
C ARG A 67 -2.27 5.58 7.31
N GLU A 68 -2.04 5.49 6.01
CA GLU A 68 -1.87 6.67 5.15
C GLU A 68 -3.15 7.52 5.12
N GLY A 69 -4.33 6.90 5.10
CA GLY A 69 -5.61 7.61 5.24
C GLY A 69 -5.76 8.31 6.59
N ALA A 70 -5.40 7.62 7.69
CA ALA A 70 -5.43 8.22 9.04
C ALA A 70 -4.47 9.43 9.14
N TYR A 71 -3.25 9.33 8.60
CA TYR A 71 -2.29 10.44 8.55
C TYR A 71 -2.80 11.60 7.68
N ARG A 72 -3.41 11.31 6.54
CA ARG A 72 -4.00 12.35 5.67
C ARG A 72 -5.10 13.11 6.40
N LEU A 73 -5.98 12.43 7.13
CA LEU A 73 -7.01 13.07 7.93
C LEU A 73 -6.42 13.87 9.10
N ALA A 74 -5.46 13.31 9.85
CA ALA A 74 -4.81 13.99 10.96
C ALA A 74 -4.16 15.31 10.51
N ARG A 75 -3.47 15.26 9.36
CA ARG A 75 -2.86 16.43 8.73
C ARG A 75 -3.89 17.44 8.25
N ALA A 76 -4.97 17.00 7.60
CA ALA A 76 -6.03 17.89 7.14
C ALA A 76 -6.70 18.63 8.30
N ILE A 77 -6.94 17.95 9.43
CA ILE A 77 -7.42 18.57 10.67
C ILE A 77 -6.39 19.58 11.17
N GLY A 78 -5.13 19.19 11.27
CA GLY A 78 -4.06 20.09 11.69
C GLY A 78 -3.97 21.35 10.82
N ASP A 79 -4.03 21.19 9.50
CA ASP A 79 -4.01 22.29 8.53
C ASP A 79 -5.26 23.16 8.64
N MET A 80 -6.45 22.60 8.82
CA MET A 80 -7.66 23.38 9.11
C MET A 80 -7.45 24.27 10.34
N TYR A 81 -6.98 23.71 11.46
CA TYR A 81 -6.72 24.49 12.68
C TYR A 81 -5.65 25.59 12.50
N ARG A 82 -4.66 25.41 11.62
CA ARG A 82 -3.67 26.46 11.29
C ARG A 82 -4.29 27.68 10.63
N HIS A 83 -5.38 27.51 9.88
CA HIS A 83 -6.03 28.59 9.15
C HIS A 83 -7.16 29.25 9.95
N LEU A 84 -7.51 28.69 11.11
CA LEU A 84 -8.51 29.29 11.98
C LEU A 84 -7.96 30.56 12.67
N PRO A 85 -8.83 31.55 12.94
CA PRO A 85 -8.46 32.70 13.74
C PRO A 85 -7.94 32.28 15.12
N ALA A 86 -6.83 32.88 15.56
CA ALA A 86 -6.22 32.56 16.87
C ALA A 86 -7.18 32.72 18.06
N GLN A 87 -8.17 33.61 17.95
CA GLN A 87 -9.22 33.81 18.96
C GLN A 87 -10.16 32.60 19.06
N GLU A 88 -10.54 32.00 17.93
CA GLU A 88 -11.41 30.82 17.91
C GLU A 88 -10.68 29.61 18.49
N THR A 89 -9.45 29.35 18.05
CA THR A 89 -8.64 28.23 18.54
C THR A 89 -8.32 28.39 20.03
N SER A 90 -8.02 29.60 20.49
CA SER A 90 -7.79 29.88 21.91
C SER A 90 -9.06 29.67 22.74
N ARG A 91 -10.22 30.12 22.25
CA ARG A 91 -11.51 29.90 22.92
C ARG A 91 -11.84 28.42 22.99
N GLU A 92 -11.62 27.66 21.91
CA GLU A 92 -11.85 26.23 21.89
C GLU A 92 -10.91 25.49 22.85
N ALA A 93 -9.62 25.84 22.86
CA ALA A 93 -8.65 25.29 23.79
C ALA A 93 -8.98 25.60 25.26
N GLN A 94 -9.48 26.80 25.58
CA GLN A 94 -9.91 27.16 26.94
C GLN A 94 -11.17 26.41 27.39
N ASN A 95 -12.06 26.07 26.45
CA ASN A 95 -13.27 25.29 26.74
C ASN A 95 -13.05 23.78 26.54
N PHE A 96 -11.82 23.36 26.26
CA PHE A 96 -11.51 21.96 26.05
C PHE A 96 -11.66 21.19 27.36
N VAL A 97 -12.52 20.18 27.32
CA VAL A 97 -12.67 19.20 28.39
C VAL A 97 -12.39 17.84 27.79
N ALA A 98 -11.41 17.13 28.36
CA ALA A 98 -11.08 15.78 27.97
C ALA A 98 -12.24 14.84 28.32
N THR A 99 -12.89 14.25 27.31
CA THR A 99 -14.03 13.33 27.49
C THR A 99 -13.65 11.86 27.30
N GLY A 100 -12.39 11.59 26.95
CA GLY A 100 -11.95 10.30 26.44
C GLY A 100 -12.26 10.16 24.96
N CYS A 101 -11.28 9.67 24.19
CA CYS A 101 -11.41 9.36 22.77
C CYS A 101 -10.37 8.31 22.38
N GLY A 102 -10.77 7.31 21.59
CA GLY A 102 -9.85 6.25 21.13
C GLY A 102 -9.18 5.44 22.25
N GLY A 103 -9.81 5.34 23.42
CA GLY A 103 -9.24 4.68 24.61
C GLY A 103 -8.25 5.54 25.40
N SER A 104 -7.97 6.78 24.98
CA SER A 104 -7.12 7.72 25.70
C SER A 104 -7.96 8.76 26.46
N PRO A 105 -7.89 8.84 27.81
CA PRO A 105 -8.72 9.74 28.61
C PRO A 105 -8.37 11.22 28.42
N GLU A 106 -7.15 11.54 27.98
CA GLU A 106 -6.67 12.91 27.79
C GLU A 106 -7.14 13.56 26.47
N PHE A 107 -7.80 12.81 25.60
CA PHE A 107 -8.30 13.29 24.32
C PHE A 107 -9.82 13.44 24.33
N SER A 108 -10.33 14.29 23.44
CA SER A 108 -11.76 14.38 23.14
C SER A 108 -12.01 14.20 21.65
N PRO A 109 -13.20 13.73 21.25
CA PRO A 109 -13.57 13.71 19.84
C PRO A 109 -13.47 15.10 19.21
N LEU A 110 -13.16 15.16 17.92
CA LEU A 110 -13.20 16.40 17.17
C LEU A 110 -14.55 17.12 17.38
N PRO A 111 -14.59 18.44 17.67
CA PRO A 111 -15.85 19.15 17.91
C PRO A 111 -16.79 19.06 16.71
N ALA A 112 -18.09 18.99 16.96
CA ALA A 112 -19.11 18.85 15.91
C ALA A 112 -18.99 19.94 14.83
N ALA A 113 -18.75 21.19 15.23
CA ALA A 113 -18.57 22.32 14.32
C ALA A 113 -17.42 22.11 13.31
N ARG A 114 -16.41 21.30 13.65
CA ARG A 114 -15.28 20.98 12.78
C ARG A 114 -15.49 19.70 11.98
N LYS A 115 -16.36 18.80 12.43
CA LYS A 115 -16.68 17.56 11.69
C LYS A 115 -17.33 17.86 10.35
N ASP A 116 -18.16 18.90 10.29
CA ASP A 116 -18.86 19.30 9.06
C ASP A 116 -17.89 19.80 7.96
N GLU A 117 -16.64 20.11 8.32
CA GLU A 117 -15.60 20.50 7.36
C GLU A 117 -14.97 19.29 6.64
N PHE A 118 -15.25 18.06 7.09
CA PHE A 118 -14.67 16.83 6.52
C PHE A 118 -15.74 15.94 5.87
N PRO A 119 -15.39 15.22 4.79
CA PRO A 119 -16.28 14.22 4.20
C PRO A 119 -16.73 13.18 5.22
N GLY A 120 -18.03 12.92 5.27
CA GLY A 120 -18.61 11.93 6.20
C GLY A 120 -18.05 10.51 6.02
N GLU A 121 -17.60 10.16 4.82
CA GLU A 121 -16.94 8.88 4.54
C GLU A 121 -15.64 8.70 5.35
N LEU A 122 -14.82 9.76 5.46
CA LEU A 122 -13.59 9.73 6.25
C LEU A 122 -13.90 9.64 7.75
N LEU A 123 -14.91 10.37 8.21
CA LEU A 123 -15.33 10.36 9.63
C LEU A 123 -16.09 9.08 10.02
N GLY A 124 -16.66 8.35 9.05
CA GLY A 124 -17.24 7.03 9.27
C GLY A 124 -16.18 5.92 9.33
N THR A 125 -15.04 6.13 8.68
CA THR A 125 -13.92 5.16 8.65
C THR A 125 -12.94 5.38 9.79
N TYR A 126 -12.73 6.63 10.19
CA TYR A 126 -11.73 7.03 11.17
C TYR A 126 -12.34 7.85 12.30
N VAL A 127 -11.79 7.71 13.50
CA VAL A 127 -12.20 8.47 14.68
C VAL A 127 -11.13 9.51 15.02
N PRO A 128 -11.32 10.79 14.66
CA PRO A 128 -10.41 11.86 15.03
C PRO A 128 -10.63 12.30 16.47
N CYS A 129 -9.54 12.34 17.21
CA CYS A 129 -9.42 12.75 18.59
C CYS A 129 -8.43 13.93 18.67
N ILE A 130 -8.72 14.92 19.50
CA ILE A 130 -7.87 16.08 19.69
C ILE A 130 -7.55 16.31 21.16
N ARG A 131 -6.41 16.96 21.39
CA ARG A 131 -6.00 17.46 22.70
C ARG A 131 -5.23 18.75 22.55
N TYR A 132 -5.52 19.71 23.41
CA TYR A 132 -4.74 20.95 23.51
C TYR A 132 -3.74 20.85 24.65
N VAL A 133 -2.50 21.25 24.39
CA VAL A 133 -1.42 21.33 25.38
C VAL A 133 -0.93 22.77 25.42
N PRO A 134 -1.12 23.49 26.54
CA PRO A 134 -0.62 24.85 26.67
C PRO A 134 0.91 24.83 26.63
N THR A 135 1.53 25.76 25.90
CA THR A 135 2.99 25.97 25.93
C THR A 135 3.32 27.33 26.53
N SER A 136 4.55 27.48 27.04
CA SER A 136 5.00 28.67 27.77
C SER A 136 5.24 29.90 26.89
N GLU A 137 5.16 29.78 25.57
CA GLU A 137 5.68 30.79 24.62
C GLU A 137 4.59 31.50 23.80
N GLY A 138 3.34 31.53 24.28
CA GLY A 138 2.23 32.14 23.53
C GLY A 138 1.79 31.29 22.33
N TYR A 139 2.00 29.98 22.40
CA TYR A 139 1.45 29.01 21.47
C TYR A 139 0.62 27.98 22.24
N THR A 140 -0.28 27.32 21.52
CA THR A 140 -0.98 26.12 22.01
C THR A 140 -0.62 24.98 21.08
N LEU A 141 -0.14 23.87 21.63
CA LEU A 141 0.11 22.67 20.85
C LEU A 141 -1.20 21.88 20.73
N LEU A 142 -1.72 21.79 19.51
CA LEU A 142 -2.79 20.86 19.16
C LEU A 142 -2.17 19.51 18.81
N VAL A 143 -2.60 18.46 19.49
CA VAL A 143 -2.30 17.07 19.14
C VAL A 143 -3.55 16.47 18.53
N VAL A 144 -3.47 16.09 17.26
CA VAL A 144 -4.54 15.39 16.54
C VAL A 144 -4.15 13.93 16.45
N ARG A 145 -4.96 13.04 17.01
CA ARG A 145 -4.80 11.60 16.87
C ARG A 145 -5.99 11.03 16.11
N VAL A 146 -5.73 10.23 15.09
CA VAL A 146 -6.77 9.60 14.27
C VAL A 146 -6.66 8.10 14.42
N HIS A 147 -7.73 7.47 14.88
CA HIS A 147 -7.81 6.02 15.04
C HIS A 147 -8.54 5.42 13.83
N GLY A 148 -7.87 4.48 13.17
CA GLY A 148 -8.50 3.54 12.23
C GLY A 148 -8.93 2.25 12.95
N LEU A 149 -9.24 1.22 12.18
CA LEU A 149 -9.62 -0.09 12.68
C LEU A 149 -8.44 -0.84 13.31
N HIS A 150 -7.25 -0.69 12.73
CA HIS A 150 -6.03 -1.38 13.14
C HIS A 150 -4.83 -0.47 13.32
N THR A 151 -4.96 0.80 12.91
CA THR A 151 -3.86 1.75 12.89
C THR A 151 -4.20 3.03 13.63
N GLU A 152 -3.17 3.76 14.03
CA GLU A 152 -3.28 5.10 14.58
C GLU A 152 -2.28 6.03 13.89
N ALA A 153 -2.67 7.29 13.75
CA ALA A 153 -1.84 8.36 13.24
C ALA A 153 -1.91 9.56 14.19
N GLU A 154 -0.79 10.25 14.37
CA GLU A 154 -0.73 11.46 15.21
C GLU A 154 -0.06 12.58 14.41
N GLU A 155 -0.67 13.76 14.45
CA GLU A 155 -0.12 15.01 13.93
C GLU A 155 -0.06 16.03 15.06
N ARG A 156 1.03 16.79 15.12
CA ARG A 156 1.26 17.81 16.14
C ARG A 156 1.41 19.18 15.49
N VAL A 157 0.58 20.12 15.91
CA VAL A 157 0.50 21.45 15.30
C VAL A 157 0.62 22.52 16.37
N PHE A 158 1.56 23.45 16.16
CA PHE A 158 1.64 24.66 16.96
C PHE A 158 0.64 25.68 16.42
N LEU A 159 -0.30 26.08 17.26
CA LEU A 159 -1.28 27.11 16.98
C LEU A 159 -0.86 28.41 17.67
N PRO A 160 -1.00 29.58 17.02
CA PRO A 160 -0.77 30.86 17.67
C PRO A 160 -1.79 31.06 18.79
N ALA A 161 -1.34 31.40 20.00
CA ALA A 161 -2.27 31.85 21.02
C ALA A 161 -2.77 33.25 20.67
N ALA A 162 -4.04 33.55 20.97
CA ALA A 162 -4.53 34.91 20.88
C ALA A 162 -3.65 35.80 21.77
N SER A 163 -3.08 36.88 21.22
CA SER A 163 -2.37 37.86 22.03
C SER A 163 -3.29 38.32 23.16
N PRO A 164 -2.82 38.39 24.42
CA PRO A 164 -3.59 39.03 25.47
C PRO A 164 -3.87 40.43 24.98
N GLY A 165 -5.15 40.73 24.73
CA GLY A 165 -5.56 42.00 24.16
C GLY A 165 -4.90 43.12 24.95
N VAL A 166 -4.17 43.99 24.26
CA VAL A 166 -3.73 45.26 24.82
C VAL A 166 -5.01 45.96 25.23
N GLY A 167 -5.34 45.87 26.53
CA GLY A 167 -6.47 46.57 27.09
C GLY A 167 -6.29 48.04 26.77
N THR A 168 -7.16 48.58 25.94
CA THR A 168 -7.37 50.02 25.88
C THR A 168 -7.86 50.43 27.26
N ARG A 169 -6.91 50.87 28.09
CA ARG A 169 -7.18 51.61 29.32
C ARG A 169 -7.83 52.94 29.00
#